data_AF-A0A544ZLS0-F1
#
_entry.id   AF-A0A544ZLS0-F1
#
_cell.length_a   1.000
_cell.length_b   1.000
_cell.length_c   1.000
_cell.angle_alpha   90.00
_cell.angle_beta   90.00
_cell.angle_gamma   90.00
#
_symmetry.space_group_name_H-M   'P 1'
#
loop_
_entity.id
_entity.type
_entity.pdbx_description
1 polymer ?
#
loop_
_entity_poly.entity_id
_entity_poly.type
_entity_poly.pdbx_seq_one_letter_code
_entity_poly.pdbx_strand_id
1 'polypeptide(L)'
;MSDLALRLIVAAVLRDLLTQADQDTRADVRTLWMVGDRKGAALAGRPAGHAQLKKGATYAKVTDPAAFEAWVYAHRPDEVELIKTTRVRPAYQAALLAAAKKAGAAVTADGEEIPGVTVTTGEPTVAVSVAEDAAELLAEAWQSGELWELLGGLLPALEPAKGDDQ
;
A
#
# COMPACT_ATOMS: atom_id res chain seq x y z
N MET A 1 -17.22 25.87 -5.36
CA MET A 1 -15.96 25.72 -4.61
C MET A 1 -15.90 24.44 -3.75
N SER A 2 -16.96 23.62 -3.66
CA SER A 2 -16.98 22.35 -2.90
C SER A 2 -16.73 21.08 -3.75
N ASP A 3 -16.38 21.21 -5.02
CA ASP A 3 -16.35 20.07 -5.97
C ASP A 3 -15.11 19.17 -5.80
N LEU A 4 -13.92 19.75 -5.57
CA LEU A 4 -12.68 18.96 -5.46
C LEU A 4 -12.61 18.08 -4.21
N ALA A 5 -13.09 18.59 -3.06
CA ALA A 5 -13.11 17.82 -1.81
C ALA A 5 -14.08 16.64 -1.91
N LEU A 6 -15.29 16.87 -2.46
CA LEU A 6 -16.27 15.82 -2.68
C LEU A 6 -15.74 14.75 -3.65
N ARG A 7 -15.11 15.16 -4.76
CA ARG A 7 -14.44 14.24 -5.70
C ARG A 7 -13.37 13.37 -5.01
N LEU A 8 -12.53 13.95 -4.16
CA LEU A 8 -11.50 13.22 -3.43
C LEU A 8 -12.09 12.20 -2.44
N ILE A 9 -13.16 12.57 -1.74
CA ILE A 9 -13.86 11.69 -0.79
C ILE A 9 -14.52 10.54 -1.54
N VAL A 10 -15.24 10.82 -2.64
CA VAL A 10 -15.89 9.82 -3.47
C VAL A 10 -14.86 8.84 -4.04
N ALA A 11 -13.74 9.35 -4.58
CA ALA A 11 -12.66 8.50 -5.08
C ALA A 11 -12.05 7.61 -3.99
N ALA A 12 -11.90 8.13 -2.76
CA ALA A 12 -11.40 7.36 -1.64
C ALA A 12 -12.35 6.20 -1.27
N VAL A 13 -13.64 6.47 -1.13
CA VAL A 13 -14.63 5.45 -0.77
C VAL A 13 -14.77 4.40 -1.87
N LEU A 14 -14.84 4.80 -3.14
CA LEU A 14 -14.93 3.85 -4.25
C LEU A 14 -13.69 2.94 -4.35
N ARG A 15 -12.50 3.48 -4.09
CA ARG A 15 -11.27 2.69 -4.03
C ARG A 15 -11.35 1.65 -2.92
N ASP A 16 -11.84 2.03 -1.74
CA ASP A 16 -11.94 1.12 -0.60
C ASP A 16 -12.98 0.02 -0.88
N LEU A 17 -14.13 0.37 -1.47
CA LEU A 17 -15.15 -0.59 -1.92
C LEU A 17 -14.62 -1.56 -2.99
N LEU A 18 -13.90 -1.07 -3.99
CA LEU A 18 -13.28 -1.91 -5.02
C LEU A 18 -12.20 -2.82 -4.42
N THR A 19 -11.43 -2.30 -3.45
CA THR A 19 -10.43 -3.09 -2.72
C THR A 19 -11.10 -4.22 -1.95
N GLN A 20 -12.20 -3.93 -1.24
CA GLN A 20 -12.96 -4.94 -0.53
C GLN A 20 -13.55 -5.99 -1.49
N ALA A 21 -14.17 -5.57 -2.58
CA ALA A 21 -14.73 -6.48 -3.58
C ALA A 21 -13.67 -7.38 -4.24
N ASP A 22 -12.46 -6.86 -4.53
CA ASP A 22 -11.33 -7.66 -5.02
C ASP A 22 -10.87 -8.69 -3.97
N GLN A 23 -10.77 -8.28 -2.70
CA GLN A 23 -10.38 -9.18 -1.61
C GLN A 23 -11.39 -10.32 -1.43
N ASP A 24 -12.68 -10.00 -1.38
CA ASP A 24 -13.77 -10.98 -1.23
C ASP A 24 -13.79 -11.94 -2.43
N THR A 25 -13.73 -11.41 -3.66
CA THR A 25 -13.67 -12.23 -4.87
C THR A 25 -12.46 -13.15 -4.87
N ARG A 26 -11.29 -12.68 -4.41
CA ARG A 26 -10.10 -13.51 -4.29
C ARG A 26 -10.25 -14.57 -3.19
N ALA A 27 -10.96 -14.28 -2.10
CA ALA A 27 -11.26 -15.26 -1.07
C ALA A 27 -12.16 -16.38 -1.62
N ASP A 28 -13.18 -16.01 -2.39
CA ASP A 28 -14.05 -16.96 -3.10
C ASP A 28 -13.25 -17.80 -4.09
N VAL A 29 -12.38 -17.19 -4.92
CA VAL A 29 -11.51 -17.92 -5.84
C VAL A 29 -10.64 -18.95 -5.10
N ARG A 30 -10.06 -18.59 -3.94
CA ARG A 30 -9.24 -19.53 -3.14
C ARG A 30 -10.05 -20.67 -2.53
N THR A 31 -11.34 -20.47 -2.32
CA THR A 31 -12.24 -21.47 -1.69
C THR A 31 -12.88 -22.38 -2.73
N LEU A 32 -13.26 -21.83 -3.88
CA LEU A 32 -14.08 -22.50 -4.88
C LEU A 32 -13.27 -23.12 -6.03
N TRP A 33 -12.02 -22.73 -6.23
CA TRP A 33 -11.19 -23.20 -7.33
C TRP A 33 -10.12 -24.18 -6.85
N MET A 34 -9.69 -25.07 -7.75
CA MET A 34 -8.52 -25.90 -7.52
C MET A 34 -7.26 -25.16 -7.93
N VAL A 35 -6.14 -25.42 -7.24
CA VAL A 35 -4.84 -24.86 -7.63
C VAL A 35 -4.49 -25.30 -9.04
N GLY A 36 -4.21 -24.34 -9.92
CA GLY A 36 -3.98 -24.54 -11.34
C GLY A 36 -5.13 -24.05 -12.23
N ASP A 37 -6.35 -23.93 -11.68
CA ASP A 37 -7.53 -23.48 -12.42
C ASP A 37 -7.30 -22.13 -13.08
N ARG A 38 -7.63 -22.06 -14.38
CA ARG A 38 -7.63 -20.84 -15.20
C ARG A 38 -8.96 -20.71 -15.91
N LYS A 39 -9.73 -19.68 -15.58
CA LYS A 39 -11.08 -19.45 -16.13
C LYS A 39 -11.11 -18.16 -16.92
N GLY A 40 -11.57 -18.24 -18.17
CA GLY A 40 -11.78 -17.09 -19.05
C GLY A 40 -13.05 -16.32 -18.66
N ALA A 41 -13.03 -15.01 -18.84
CA ALA A 41 -14.16 -14.12 -18.64
C ALA A 41 -14.44 -13.36 -19.95
N ALA A 42 -15.73 -13.13 -20.24
CA ALA A 42 -16.18 -12.35 -21.38
C ALA A 42 -17.15 -11.27 -20.92
N LEU A 43 -17.07 -10.10 -21.55
CA LEU A 43 -17.97 -8.96 -21.34
C LEU A 43 -18.71 -8.67 -22.64
N ALA A 44 -20.05 -8.67 -22.59
CA ALA A 44 -20.91 -8.49 -23.76
C ALA A 44 -20.52 -9.41 -24.94
N GLY A 45 -20.22 -10.68 -24.65
CA GLY A 45 -19.83 -11.68 -25.66
C GLY A 45 -18.40 -11.58 -26.18
N ARG A 46 -17.60 -10.59 -25.73
CA ARG A 46 -16.20 -10.42 -26.12
C ARG A 46 -15.26 -10.88 -25.00
N PRO A 47 -14.18 -11.64 -25.30
CA PRO A 47 -13.21 -12.02 -24.29
C PRO A 47 -12.64 -10.79 -23.57
N ALA A 48 -12.75 -10.78 -22.23
CA ALA A 48 -12.24 -9.70 -21.37
C ALA A 48 -10.93 -10.11 -20.68
N GLY A 49 -10.66 -11.41 -20.52
CA GLY A 49 -9.41 -11.90 -19.94
C GLY A 49 -9.58 -13.26 -19.28
N HIS A 50 -8.68 -13.59 -18.36
CA HIS A 50 -8.77 -14.80 -17.53
C HIS A 50 -8.25 -14.53 -16.12
N ALA A 51 -8.81 -15.24 -15.14
CA ALA A 51 -8.26 -15.33 -13.79
C ALA A 51 -7.68 -16.73 -13.55
N GLN A 52 -6.63 -16.84 -12.74
CA GLN A 52 -5.96 -18.11 -12.44
C GLN A 52 -5.60 -18.22 -10.96
N LEU A 53 -5.90 -19.36 -10.34
CA LEU A 53 -5.39 -19.70 -9.00
C LEU A 53 -4.04 -20.39 -9.14
N LYS A 54 -2.95 -19.66 -8.89
CA LYS A 54 -1.58 -20.20 -8.97
C LYS A 54 -1.23 -20.99 -7.71
N LYS A 55 -0.29 -21.94 -7.85
CA LYS A 55 0.36 -22.60 -6.71
C LYS A 55 1.12 -21.55 -5.88
N GLY A 56 1.02 -21.64 -4.55
CA GLY A 56 1.79 -20.79 -3.64
C GLY A 56 3.30 -20.98 -3.84
N ALA A 57 4.07 -19.91 -3.63
CA ALA A 57 5.52 -20.00 -3.70
C ALA A 57 6.08 -20.70 -2.46
N THR A 58 7.15 -21.48 -2.65
CA THR A 58 7.89 -22.09 -1.55
C THR A 58 8.90 -21.08 -1.02
N TYR A 59 8.87 -20.81 0.28
CA TYR A 59 9.83 -19.95 0.96
C TYR A 59 10.58 -20.75 2.02
N ALA A 60 11.90 -20.60 2.06
CA ALA A 60 12.71 -21.01 3.19
C ALA A 60 12.97 -19.78 4.08
N LYS A 61 12.83 -19.94 5.39
CA LYS A 61 13.20 -18.92 6.37
C LYS A 61 13.92 -19.58 7.53
N VAL A 62 14.89 -18.87 8.10
CA VAL A 62 15.51 -19.26 9.36
C VAL A 62 14.52 -18.96 10.48
N THR A 63 14.09 -19.99 11.21
CA THR A 63 13.13 -19.85 12.33
C THR A 63 13.81 -19.67 13.67
N ASP A 64 15.04 -20.16 13.80
CA ASP A 64 15.90 -19.99 14.96
C ASP A 64 17.27 -19.51 14.48
N PRO A 65 17.50 -18.17 14.48
CA PRO A 65 18.75 -17.60 14.01
C PRO A 65 19.95 -18.11 14.80
N ALA A 66 19.83 -18.31 16.11
CA ALA A 66 20.94 -18.72 16.96
C ALA A 66 21.32 -20.19 16.71
N ALA A 67 20.34 -21.09 16.59
CA ALA A 67 20.61 -22.49 16.26
C ALA A 67 21.18 -22.64 14.84
N PHE A 68 20.66 -21.87 13.88
CA PHE A 68 21.19 -21.86 12.52
C PHE A 68 22.62 -21.33 12.48
N GLU A 69 22.90 -20.19 13.12
CA GLU A 69 24.25 -19.63 13.23
C GLU A 69 25.22 -20.62 13.89
N ALA A 70 24.85 -21.24 15.01
CA ALA A 70 25.68 -22.22 15.68
C ALA A 70 25.98 -23.44 14.79
N TRP A 71 24.98 -23.91 14.02
CA TRP A 71 25.17 -24.99 13.06
C TRP A 71 26.10 -24.57 11.91
N VAL A 72 25.92 -23.38 11.33
CA VAL A 72 26.80 -22.85 10.28
C VAL A 72 28.21 -22.68 10.81
N TYR A 73 28.40 -22.07 11.98
CA TYR A 73 29.72 -21.88 12.57
C TYR A 73 30.45 -23.21 12.81
N ALA A 74 29.73 -24.26 13.24
CA ALA A 74 30.32 -25.57 13.45
C ALA A 74 30.70 -26.31 12.15
N HIS A 75 29.94 -26.11 11.06
CA HIS A 75 30.12 -26.88 9.82
C HIS A 75 30.84 -26.11 8.70
N ARG A 76 30.74 -24.78 8.70
CA ARG A 76 31.20 -23.82 7.68
C ARG A 76 31.61 -22.50 8.37
N PRO A 77 32.64 -22.51 9.23
CA PRO A 77 33.06 -21.32 9.97
C PRO A 77 33.53 -20.17 9.07
N ASP A 78 33.99 -20.47 7.86
CA ASP A 78 34.36 -19.52 6.81
C ASP A 78 33.19 -18.71 6.25
N GLU A 79 31.95 -19.17 6.47
CA GLU A 79 30.72 -18.47 6.09
C GLU A 79 30.15 -17.59 7.22
N VAL A 80 30.87 -17.43 8.34
CA VAL A 80 30.44 -16.60 9.49
C VAL A 80 31.34 -15.39 9.67
N GLU A 81 30.77 -14.19 9.53
CA GLU A 81 31.45 -12.93 9.77
C GLU A 81 31.08 -12.33 11.13
N LEU A 82 32.10 -11.98 11.93
CA LEU A 82 31.93 -11.32 13.23
C LEU A 82 32.07 -9.80 13.07
N ILE A 83 30.94 -9.10 12.99
CA ILE A 83 30.90 -7.64 12.86
C ILE A 83 30.64 -6.98 14.23
N LYS A 84 31.60 -6.19 14.72
CA LYS A 84 31.41 -5.32 15.90
C LYS A 84 30.88 -3.97 15.46
N THR A 85 29.57 -3.75 15.61
CA THR A 85 28.93 -2.49 15.20
C THR A 85 28.73 -1.54 16.38
N THR A 86 29.29 -0.33 16.28
CA THR A 86 28.92 0.82 17.11
C THR A 86 27.75 1.54 16.45
N ARG A 87 26.62 1.71 17.17
CA ARG A 87 25.45 2.42 16.66
C ARG A 87 24.87 3.38 17.71
N VAL A 88 24.28 4.48 17.24
CA VAL A 88 23.42 5.32 18.07
C VAL A 88 22.18 4.51 18.45
N ARG A 89 21.71 4.64 19.70
CA ARG A 89 20.49 3.94 20.15
C ARG A 89 19.29 4.44 19.33
N PRO A 90 18.48 3.55 18.70
CA PRO A 90 17.39 3.98 17.82
C PRO A 90 16.40 4.96 18.47
N ALA A 91 16.05 4.72 19.73
CA ALA A 91 15.14 5.60 20.47
C ALA A 91 15.72 7.02 20.68
N TYR A 92 17.03 7.13 20.96
CA TYR A 92 17.69 8.42 21.11
C TYR A 92 17.76 9.17 19.78
N GLN A 93 18.13 8.49 18.70
CA GLN A 93 18.14 9.07 17.35
C GLN A 93 16.75 9.58 16.96
N ALA A 94 15.70 8.78 17.19
CA ALA A 94 14.32 9.17 16.89
C ALA A 94 13.89 10.41 17.70
N ALA A 95 14.20 10.46 18.99
CA ALA A 95 13.90 11.61 19.85
C ALA A 95 14.62 12.89 19.37
N LEU A 96 15.88 12.76 19.00
CA LEU A 96 16.71 13.86 18.51
C LEU A 96 16.16 14.45 17.19
N LEU A 97 15.79 13.58 16.23
CA LEU A 97 15.19 14.01 14.97
C LEU A 97 13.79 14.61 15.17
N ALA A 98 13.01 14.11 16.12
CA ALA A 98 11.71 14.69 16.45
C ALA A 98 11.84 16.11 17.04
N ALA A 99 12.85 16.34 17.89
CA ALA A 99 13.16 17.66 18.42
C ALA A 99 13.57 18.64 17.32
N ALA A 100 14.48 18.23 16.43
CA ALA A 100 14.91 19.03 15.28
C ALA A 100 13.73 19.39 14.37
N LYS A 101 12.86 18.41 14.06
CA LYS A 101 11.64 18.62 13.27
C LYS A 101 10.72 19.66 13.93
N LYS A 102 10.52 19.57 15.25
CA LYS A 102 9.68 20.53 16.00
C LYS A 102 10.29 21.93 16.02
N ALA A 103 11.61 22.04 16.09
CA ALA A 103 12.33 23.30 16.05
C ALA A 103 12.39 23.92 14.63
N GLY A 104 12.11 23.13 13.58
CA GLY A 104 12.26 23.56 12.19
C GLY A 104 13.72 23.74 11.75
N ALA A 105 14.68 23.29 12.57
CA ALA A 105 16.10 23.43 12.35
C ALA A 105 16.84 22.19 12.90
N ALA A 106 18.03 21.90 12.39
CA ALA A 106 18.85 20.76 12.81
C ALA A 106 19.51 21.02 14.18
N VAL A 107 18.70 21.20 15.22
CA VAL A 107 19.14 21.49 16.59
C VAL A 107 18.49 20.55 17.61
N THR A 108 19.18 20.29 18.72
CA THR A 108 18.65 19.56 19.88
C THR A 108 17.59 20.39 20.60
N ALA A 109 16.91 19.79 21.58
CA ALA A 109 15.94 20.50 22.42
C ALA A 109 16.57 21.68 23.19
N ASP A 110 17.87 21.61 23.48
CA ASP A 110 18.64 22.65 24.18
C ASP A 110 19.29 23.66 23.21
N GLY A 111 19.06 23.52 21.90
CA GLY A 111 19.54 24.44 20.87
C GLY A 111 20.94 24.12 20.32
N GLU A 112 21.54 22.98 20.66
CA GLU A 112 22.81 22.54 20.10
C GLU A 112 22.64 22.05 18.66
N GLU A 113 23.50 22.47 17.73
CA GLU A 113 23.45 21.97 16.34
C GLU A 113 23.71 20.47 16.29
N ILE A 114 22.96 19.78 15.42
CA ILE A 114 23.10 18.33 15.20
C ILE A 114 23.86 18.11 13.88
N PRO A 115 25.14 17.71 13.92
CA PRO A 115 25.90 17.43 12.71
C PRO A 115 25.28 16.29 11.90
N GLY A 116 25.25 16.44 10.58
CA GLY A 116 24.73 15.42 9.66
C GLY A 116 23.20 15.32 9.59
N VAL A 117 22.46 16.25 10.22
CA VAL A 117 21.00 16.34 10.11
C VAL A 117 20.61 17.58 9.32
N THR A 118 19.62 17.44 8.45
CA THR A 118 19.01 18.54 7.72
C THR A 118 17.51 18.48 7.92
N VAL A 119 16.91 19.64 8.20
CA VAL A 119 15.46 19.78 8.29
C VAL A 119 15.00 20.55 7.05
N THR A 120 14.16 19.89 6.24
CA THR A 120 13.57 20.49 5.05
C THR A 120 12.05 20.45 5.16
N THR A 121 11.40 21.54 4.77
CA THR A 121 9.94 21.57 4.60
C THR A 121 9.60 21.12 3.19
N GLY A 122 8.88 20.01 3.07
CA GLY A 122 8.37 19.53 1.77
C GLY A 122 7.16 20.31 1.28
N GLU A 123 6.78 20.09 0.03
CA GLU A 123 5.57 20.64 -0.56
C GLU A 123 4.31 20.18 0.21
N PRO A 124 3.25 21.02 0.31
CA PRO A 124 1.99 20.63 0.93
C PRO A 124 1.37 19.39 0.25
N THR A 125 0.88 18.45 1.06
CA THR A 125 0.20 17.25 0.58
C THR A 125 -1.30 17.31 0.89
N VAL A 126 -2.13 16.80 -0.02
CA VAL A 126 -3.57 16.66 0.22
C VAL A 126 -3.82 15.46 1.13
N ALA A 127 -4.50 15.69 2.26
CA ALA A 127 -5.00 14.64 3.14
C ALA A 127 -6.51 14.49 2.96
N VAL A 128 -7.00 13.26 2.87
CA VAL A 128 -8.44 12.94 2.75
C VAL A 128 -8.85 12.17 3.98
N SER A 129 -9.79 12.73 4.74
CA SER A 129 -10.44 12.07 5.88
C SER A 129 -11.90 11.87 5.55
N VAL A 130 -12.35 10.63 5.61
CA VAL A 130 -13.74 10.24 5.31
C VAL A 130 -14.51 10.19 6.64
N ALA A 131 -15.71 10.77 6.67
CA ALA A 131 -16.59 10.71 7.83
C ALA A 131 -17.15 9.29 8.01
N GLU A 132 -17.50 8.91 9.25
CA GLU A 132 -17.99 7.55 9.57
C GLU A 132 -19.27 7.19 8.80
N ASP A 133 -20.15 8.18 8.55
CA ASP A 133 -21.42 8.05 7.85
C ASP A 133 -21.31 8.23 6.33
N ALA A 134 -20.13 8.56 5.80
CA ALA A 134 -19.95 8.84 4.38
C ALA A 134 -20.26 7.63 3.49
N ALA A 135 -20.04 6.41 3.99
CA ALA A 135 -20.37 5.18 3.27
C ALA A 135 -21.88 5.01 3.06
N GLU A 136 -22.68 5.34 4.08
CA GLU A 136 -24.15 5.28 4.00
C GLU A 136 -24.69 6.34 3.04
N LEU A 137 -24.20 7.58 3.16
CA LEU A 137 -24.57 8.67 2.26
C LEU A 137 -24.23 8.36 0.79
N LEU A 138 -23.07 7.75 0.53
CA LEU A 138 -22.69 7.35 -0.83
C LEU A 138 -23.50 6.15 -1.34
N ALA A 139 -23.91 5.23 -0.47
CA ALA A 139 -24.81 4.15 -0.83
C ALA A 139 -26.20 4.68 -1.22
N GLU A 140 -26.72 5.67 -0.49
CA GLU A 140 -27.96 6.37 -0.84
C GLU A 140 -27.83 7.10 -2.19
N ALA A 141 -26.74 7.86 -2.37
CA ALA A 141 -26.46 8.57 -3.62
C ALA A 141 -26.26 7.61 -4.82
N TRP A 142 -25.75 6.41 -4.59
CA TRP A 142 -25.66 5.36 -5.60
C TRP A 142 -27.05 4.88 -6.02
N GLN A 143 -27.93 4.61 -5.05
CA GLN A 143 -29.29 4.13 -5.32
C GLN A 143 -30.17 5.20 -5.97
N SER A 144 -29.98 6.47 -5.62
CA SER A 144 -30.71 7.59 -6.22
C SER A 144 -30.21 7.97 -7.62
N GLY A 145 -29.02 7.50 -8.02
CA GLY A 145 -28.37 7.81 -9.29
C GLY A 145 -27.53 9.10 -9.27
N GLU A 146 -27.59 9.88 -8.20
CA GLU A 146 -26.84 11.13 -8.02
C GLU A 146 -25.32 10.91 -8.09
N LEU A 147 -24.85 9.77 -7.57
CA LEU A 147 -23.43 9.40 -7.62
C LEU A 147 -22.94 9.13 -9.05
N TRP A 148 -23.82 8.68 -9.95
CA TRP A 148 -23.44 8.37 -11.34
C TRP A 148 -23.15 9.64 -12.15
N GLU A 149 -23.92 10.71 -11.90
CA GLU A 149 -23.67 12.03 -12.50
C GLU A 149 -22.32 12.60 -12.04
N LEU A 150 -22.00 12.44 -10.76
CA LEU A 150 -20.73 12.87 -10.20
C LEU A 150 -19.54 12.06 -10.73
N LEU A 151 -19.73 10.75 -10.93
CA LEU A 151 -18.71 9.86 -11.47
C LEU A 151 -18.35 10.16 -12.93
N GLY A 152 -19.31 10.63 -13.73
CA GLY A 152 -19.07 11.04 -15.11
C GLY A 152 -18.04 12.17 -15.26
N GLY A 153 -17.86 12.99 -14.22
CA GLY A 153 -16.83 14.03 -14.15
C GLY A 153 -15.52 13.62 -13.46
N LEU A 154 -15.50 12.45 -12.82
CA LEU A 154 -14.36 11.94 -12.03
C LEU A 154 -13.56 10.88 -12.79
N LEU A 155 -14.25 9.97 -13.47
CA LEU A 155 -13.61 8.90 -14.21
C LEU A 155 -13.17 9.43 -15.59
N PRO A 156 -11.91 9.22 -15.99
CA PRO A 156 -11.52 9.51 -17.36
C PRO A 156 -12.34 8.63 -18.31
N ALA A 157 -12.58 9.12 -19.53
CA ALA A 157 -13.13 8.28 -20.58
C ALA A 157 -12.23 7.05 -20.75
N LEU A 158 -12.83 5.87 -20.65
CA LEU A 158 -12.13 4.62 -20.95
C LEU A 158 -11.96 4.54 -22.47
N GLU A 159 -10.85 5.10 -22.97
CA GLU A 159 -10.49 4.94 -24.37
C GLU A 159 -10.11 3.47 -24.62
N PRO A 160 -10.59 2.84 -25.71
CA PRO A 160 -10.12 1.52 -26.07
C PRO A 160 -8.62 1.60 -26.33
N ALA A 161 -7.84 0.80 -25.60
CA ALA A 161 -6.41 0.67 -25.89
C ALA A 161 -6.25 0.35 -27.38
N LYS A 162 -5.37 1.09 -28.08
CA LYS A 162 -5.01 0.78 -29.47
C LYS A 162 -4.55 -0.67 -29.50
N GLY A 163 -5.32 -1.54 -30.17
CA GLY A 163 -4.89 -2.90 -30.41
C GLY A 163 -3.60 -2.87 -31.21
N ASP A 164 -2.57 -3.58 -30.75
CA ASP A 164 -1.41 -3.87 -31.57
C ASP A 164 -1.88 -4.76 -32.73
N ASP A 165 -1.90 -4.20 -33.94
CA ASP A 165 -1.94 -4.96 -35.18
C ASP A 165 -0.60 -5.71 -35.31
N GLN A 166 -0.59 -7.01 -35.00
CA GLN A 166 0.39 -7.99 -35.50
C GLN A 166 -0.24 -9.37 -35.70
#